data_AF-A0A454TI24-F1
#
_entry.id   AF-A0A454TI24-F1
#
_cell.length_a   1.000
_cell.length_b   1.000
_cell.length_c   1.000
_cell.angle_alpha   90.00
_cell.angle_beta   90.00
_cell.angle_gamma   90.00
#
_symmetry.space_group_name_H-M   'P 1'
#
loop_
_entity.id
_entity.type
_entity.pdbx_description
1 polymer ?
#
loop_
_entity_poly.entity_id
_entity_poly.type
_entity_poly.pdbx_seq_one_letter_code
_entity_poly.pdbx_strand_id
1 'polypeptide(L)'
;MRQPVTARARAALEQPCAIAQQHCDRAGTADTASRHDRARRSFVARSIAAAVALISWLGPVQVSWQAARQSAATIALHGTTVDSPFTSWRTTGRLLVRWGLRQAQAGAITDPTAPIRFTPTLTQTTGQGGGVPVINVTTPNASGLSYNLLRSLTVDGIGLILNNSLAGGGTLLGGNVGRNANLATSGPASTILTQVTGTDPIRINGTVEVFGTPASVIFSAPEGIYTQGAGFTNTPRVTLSSGTPQFLNGSGANVSFDQATAVGFLVNSGRIQIDPAAGSTAGAGIEGTVGAINLIGQTVGVNAPLYAGNQINVIAGNQQV
;
A
#
# COMPACT_ATOMS: atom_id res chain seq x y z
N MET A 1 -52.04 -0.58 34.18
CA MET A 1 -51.60 0.31 35.28
C MET A 1 -50.80 -0.50 36.29
N ARG A 2 -49.56 -0.09 36.62
CA ARG A 2 -48.86 -0.17 37.93
C ARG A 2 -47.34 -0.09 37.73
N GLN A 3 -46.77 1.05 38.12
CA GLN A 3 -45.37 1.23 38.55
C GLN A 3 -45.26 0.84 40.05
N PRO A 4 -44.10 1.01 40.74
CA PRO A 4 -42.71 0.67 40.40
C PRO A 4 -42.02 -0.05 41.58
N VAL A 5 -40.72 -0.38 41.49
CA VAL A 5 -39.83 -0.46 42.69
C VAL A 5 -38.41 0.03 42.33
N THR A 6 -37.80 0.82 43.22
CA THR A 6 -36.40 1.29 43.16
C THR A 6 -35.53 0.55 44.18
N ALA A 7 -34.23 0.43 43.92
CA ALA A 7 -33.28 -0.27 44.81
C ALA A 7 -32.24 0.69 45.43
N ARG A 8 -32.04 0.64 46.76
CA ARG A 8 -30.84 1.18 47.41
C ARG A 8 -30.57 0.65 48.84
N ALA A 9 -29.32 0.21 49.03
CA ALA A 9 -28.43 0.44 50.18
C ALA A 9 -28.41 -0.49 51.44
N ARG A 10 -27.16 -0.75 51.87
CA ARG A 10 -26.66 -1.30 53.16
C ARG A 10 -26.99 -2.78 53.43
N ALA A 11 -26.21 -3.57 54.19
CA ALA A 11 -25.00 -3.35 55.01
C ALA A 11 -24.25 -4.73 55.13
N ALA A 12 -23.03 -4.90 55.66
CA ALA A 12 -21.87 -4.07 56.07
C ALA A 12 -20.68 -5.04 56.37
N LEU A 13 -19.49 -4.54 56.74
CA LEU A 13 -18.60 -5.05 57.82
C LEU A 13 -17.18 -4.44 57.77
N GLU A 14 -16.79 -3.75 58.84
CA GLU A 14 -15.43 -3.33 59.18
C GLU A 14 -15.19 -3.63 60.69
N GLN A 15 -13.94 -3.43 61.15
CA GLN A 15 -13.48 -3.29 62.55
C GLN A 15 -13.02 -4.57 63.29
N PRO A 16 -12.11 -4.48 64.31
CA PRO A 16 -11.02 -3.49 64.49
C PRO A 16 -9.68 -3.99 65.13
N CYS A 17 -8.61 -3.22 64.89
CA CYS A 17 -7.59 -2.68 65.83
C CYS A 17 -6.69 -3.53 66.80
N ALA A 18 -5.39 -3.19 66.75
CA ALA A 18 -4.44 -2.97 67.87
C ALA A 18 -3.55 -4.08 68.49
N ILE A 19 -2.48 -3.56 69.13
CA ILE A 19 -1.46 -4.17 70.02
C ILE A 19 -0.35 -4.97 69.31
N ALA A 20 0.95 -4.85 69.61
CA ALA A 20 1.89 -3.79 69.96
C ALA A 20 3.24 -4.49 70.29
N GLN A 21 4.36 -3.98 69.76
CA GLN A 21 5.75 -4.09 70.28
C GLN A 21 6.30 -5.46 70.78
N GLN A 22 7.37 -5.96 70.15
CA GLN A 22 8.72 -5.95 70.77
C GLN A 22 9.87 -6.35 69.81
N HIS A 23 11.02 -5.72 70.05
CA HIS A 23 12.41 -5.96 69.63
C HIS A 23 12.78 -7.21 68.78
N CYS A 24 13.57 -6.97 67.73
CA CYS A 24 14.94 -7.51 67.67
C CYS A 24 15.82 -6.74 66.66
N ASP A 25 17.07 -6.46 67.02
CA ASP A 25 18.02 -5.70 66.21
C ASP A 25 18.46 -6.38 64.90
N ARG A 26 18.71 -5.57 63.87
CA ARG A 26 19.97 -5.73 63.12
C ARG A 26 20.47 -4.43 62.53
N ALA A 27 21.76 -4.16 62.77
CA ALA A 27 22.46 -2.97 62.32
C ALA A 27 22.46 -2.83 60.79
N GLY A 28 22.43 -1.59 60.32
CA GLY A 28 22.30 -1.30 58.89
C GLY A 28 23.58 -1.49 58.09
N THR A 29 23.39 -1.60 56.77
CA THR A 29 24.31 -0.98 55.81
C THR A 29 23.56 0.21 55.22
N ALA A 30 24.08 1.42 55.42
CA ALA A 30 23.44 2.62 54.91
C ALA A 30 23.51 2.64 53.38
N ASP A 31 22.39 2.93 52.70
CA ASP A 31 22.35 3.21 51.27
C ASP A 31 23.06 4.55 50.98
N THR A 32 24.39 4.52 50.87
CA THR A 32 25.24 5.68 50.60
C THR A 32 25.23 6.10 49.12
N ALA A 33 24.08 5.98 48.45
CA ALA A 33 23.83 6.66 47.19
C ALA A 33 23.74 8.17 47.43
N SER A 34 24.87 8.87 47.26
CA SER A 34 24.97 10.33 47.37
C SER A 34 23.85 11.05 46.61
N ARG A 35 23.38 12.20 47.11
CA ARG A 35 22.41 13.04 46.37
C ARG A 35 22.89 13.34 44.94
N HIS A 36 24.20 13.44 44.73
CA HIS A 36 24.82 13.60 43.42
C HIS A 36 24.66 12.38 42.50
N ASP A 37 24.76 11.15 43.02
CA ASP A 37 24.49 9.93 42.26
C ASP A 37 23.01 9.78 41.91
N ARG A 38 22.13 10.08 42.86
CA ARG A 38 20.68 10.05 42.62
C ARG A 38 20.26 11.10 41.57
N ALA A 39 20.89 12.28 41.58
CA ALA A 39 20.74 13.30 40.55
C ALA A 39 21.33 12.88 39.18
N ARG A 40 22.53 12.29 39.15
CA ARG A 40 23.12 11.77 37.90
C ARG A 40 22.26 10.68 37.27
N ARG A 41 21.77 9.72 38.06
CA ARG A 41 20.85 8.66 37.59
C ARG A 41 19.52 9.23 37.08
N SER A 42 18.96 10.25 37.74
CA SER A 42 17.72 10.89 37.27
C SER A 42 17.93 11.72 35.99
N PHE A 43 19.09 12.33 35.81
CA PHE A 43 19.46 13.04 34.58
C PHE A 43 19.64 12.05 33.42
N VAL A 44 20.38 10.96 33.62
CA VAL A 44 20.56 9.88 32.62
C VAL A 44 19.21 9.27 32.23
N ALA A 45 18.35 8.94 33.19
CA ALA A 45 17.01 8.42 32.90
C ALA A 45 16.15 9.42 32.10
N ARG A 46 16.22 10.72 32.42
CA ARG A 46 15.54 11.78 31.65
C ARG A 46 16.10 11.93 30.24
N SER A 47 17.42 11.85 30.05
CA SER A 47 18.05 11.90 28.73
C SER A 47 17.68 10.69 27.86
N ILE A 48 17.61 9.49 28.45
CA ILE A 48 17.14 8.29 27.74
C ILE A 48 15.66 8.44 27.36
N ALA A 49 14.80 8.86 28.30
CA ALA A 49 13.38 9.08 28.00
C ALA A 49 13.16 10.15 26.92
N ALA A 50 13.93 11.25 26.94
CA ALA A 50 13.89 12.27 25.91
C ALA A 50 14.35 11.74 24.55
N ALA A 51 15.43 10.96 24.49
CA ALA A 51 15.91 10.33 23.26
C ALA A 51 14.88 9.33 22.69
N VAL A 52 14.29 8.49 23.54
CA VAL A 52 13.23 7.55 23.13
C VAL A 52 11.99 8.28 22.62
N ALA A 53 11.56 9.35 23.30
CA ALA A 53 10.45 10.19 22.86
C ALA A 53 10.72 10.82 21.48
N LEU A 54 11.92 11.38 21.28
CA LEU A 54 12.34 12.02 20.03
C LEU A 54 12.45 11.01 18.88
N ILE A 55 12.97 9.79 19.15
CA ILE A 55 13.00 8.69 18.18
C ILE A 55 11.58 8.22 17.82
N SER A 56 10.69 8.06 18.80
CA SER A 56 9.29 7.65 18.55
C SER A 56 8.46 8.70 17.80
N TRP A 57 8.82 9.99 17.91
CA TRP A 57 8.16 11.09 17.19
C TRP A 57 8.55 11.12 15.70
N LEU A 58 9.70 10.56 15.32
CA LEU A 58 10.23 10.56 13.96
C LEU A 58 9.78 9.33 13.11
N GLY A 59 8.93 8.45 13.64
CA GLY A 59 8.28 7.37 12.91
C GLY A 59 8.55 5.95 13.44
N PRO A 60 7.82 4.93 12.94
CA PRO A 60 7.89 3.57 13.46
C PRO A 60 9.22 2.88 13.08
N VAL A 61 10.08 2.67 14.07
CA VAL A 61 11.30 1.86 13.93
C VAL A 61 10.93 0.39 13.74
N GLN A 62 11.14 -0.15 12.53
CA GLN A 62 10.94 -1.57 12.25
C GLN A 62 12.21 -2.36 12.54
N VAL A 63 12.15 -3.28 13.52
CA VAL A 63 13.24 -4.22 13.83
C VAL A 63 12.98 -5.51 13.07
N SER A 64 13.86 -5.88 12.11
CA SER A 64 13.72 -7.15 11.40
C SER A 64 14.30 -8.30 12.22
N TRP A 65 13.55 -9.40 12.32
CA TRP A 65 13.98 -10.61 13.04
C TRP A 65 15.25 -11.25 12.46
N GLN A 66 15.53 -11.03 11.16
CA GLN A 66 16.78 -11.45 10.52
C GLN A 66 17.99 -10.67 11.03
N ALA A 67 17.88 -9.34 11.22
CA ALA A 67 18.96 -8.53 11.77
C ALA A 67 19.26 -8.90 13.24
N ALA A 68 18.22 -9.19 14.03
CA ALA A 68 18.36 -9.63 15.42
C ALA A 68 19.09 -10.99 15.55
N ARG A 69 18.85 -11.93 14.62
CA ARG A 69 19.56 -13.22 14.61
C ARG A 69 21.02 -13.08 14.18
N GLN A 70 21.32 -12.20 13.23
CA GLN A 70 22.69 -11.94 12.78
C GLN A 70 23.54 -11.27 13.87
N SER A 71 22.99 -10.31 14.63
CA SER A 71 23.70 -9.69 15.75
C SER A 71 23.92 -10.65 16.92
N ALA A 72 22.96 -11.54 17.23
CA ALA A 72 23.16 -12.62 18.20
C ALA A 72 24.32 -13.56 17.80
N ALA A 73 24.46 -13.89 16.52
CA ALA A 73 25.58 -14.69 16.03
C ALA A 73 26.94 -13.97 16.17
N THR A 74 27.00 -12.65 15.93
CA THR A 74 28.22 -11.85 16.14
C THR A 74 28.65 -11.81 17.61
N ILE A 75 27.70 -11.73 18.55
CA ILE A 75 27.94 -11.75 19.99
C ILE A 75 28.42 -13.14 20.44
N ALA A 76 27.86 -14.22 19.91
CA ALA A 76 28.30 -15.58 20.21
C ALA A 76 29.73 -15.90 19.72
N LEU A 77 30.22 -15.18 18.70
CA LEU A 77 31.57 -15.36 18.14
C LEU A 77 32.67 -14.57 18.87
N HIS A 78 32.32 -13.56 19.68
CA HIS A 78 33.28 -12.70 20.38
C HIS A 78 33.06 -12.80 21.89
N GLY A 79 33.69 -13.82 22.49
CA GLY A 79 33.60 -14.14 23.91
C GLY A 79 33.86 -12.95 24.85
N THR A 80 33.27 -13.03 26.04
CA THR A 80 33.11 -11.92 26.98
C THR A 80 34.39 -11.34 27.55
N THR A 81 34.88 -10.24 26.98
CA THR A 81 35.65 -9.18 27.68
C THR A 81 35.34 -7.82 27.05
N VAL A 82 34.58 -6.95 27.73
CA VAL A 82 34.24 -5.60 27.23
C VAL A 82 34.36 -4.57 28.36
N ASP A 83 35.58 -4.10 28.60
CA ASP A 83 35.93 -3.20 29.71
C ASP A 83 35.54 -1.72 29.51
N SER A 84 34.64 -1.40 28.56
CA SER A 84 34.08 -0.04 28.45
C SER A 84 32.72 0.00 27.76
N PRO A 85 31.71 0.66 28.36
CA PRO A 85 30.40 0.84 27.74
C PRO A 85 30.44 1.70 26.47
N PHE A 86 31.48 2.52 26.28
CA PHE A 86 31.63 3.35 25.07
C PHE A 86 32.21 2.58 23.87
N THR A 87 32.96 1.51 24.09
CA THR A 87 33.53 0.70 22.99
C THR A 87 32.45 -0.17 22.34
N SER A 88 31.49 -0.67 23.13
CA SER A 88 30.27 -1.35 22.65
C SER A 88 29.53 -0.53 21.57
N TRP A 89 29.35 0.77 21.79
CA TRP A 89 28.60 1.62 20.85
C TRP A 89 29.32 1.78 19.49
N ARG A 90 30.66 1.74 19.43
CA ARG A 90 31.38 1.82 18.15
C ARG A 90 31.36 0.51 17.36
N THR A 91 31.38 -0.64 18.03
CA THR A 91 31.34 -1.96 17.37
C THR A 91 29.91 -2.37 17.00
N THR A 92 28.91 -2.08 17.84
CA THR A 92 27.50 -2.42 17.60
C THR A 92 26.71 -1.31 16.89
N GLY A 93 27.18 -0.06 16.92
CA GLY A 93 26.50 1.11 16.32
C GLY A 93 26.41 1.10 14.79
N ARG A 94 27.00 0.11 14.10
CA ARG A 94 26.76 -0.16 12.67
C ARG A 94 25.55 -1.08 12.41
N LEU A 95 24.78 -1.46 13.43
CA LEU A 95 23.51 -2.18 13.26
C LEU A 95 22.38 -1.23 12.80
N LEU A 96 22.55 -0.70 11.59
CA LEU A 96 21.53 -0.24 10.65
C LEU A 96 20.20 0.28 11.23
N VAL A 97 20.23 1.45 11.89
CA VAL A 97 19.06 2.34 11.85
C VAL A 97 18.96 2.90 10.44
N ARG A 98 18.38 2.10 9.53
CA ARG A 98 17.93 2.60 8.24
C ARG A 98 16.71 3.48 8.51
N TRP A 99 16.94 4.79 8.55
CA TRP A 99 15.92 5.78 8.27
C TRP A 99 15.46 5.58 6.83
N GLY A 100 14.56 4.62 6.65
CA GLY A 100 13.76 4.53 5.46
C GLY A 100 12.83 5.74 5.46
N LEU A 101 13.26 6.84 4.83
CA LEU A 101 12.29 7.57 4.02
C LEU A 101 11.76 6.56 3.01
N ARG A 102 10.67 5.88 3.37
CA ARG A 102 9.66 5.57 2.37
C ARG A 102 9.20 6.93 1.89
N GLN A 103 9.82 7.43 0.83
CA GLN A 103 9.11 8.31 -0.06
C GLN A 103 7.78 7.59 -0.34
N ALA A 104 6.66 8.24 -0.06
CA ALA A 104 5.40 7.79 -0.64
C ALA A 104 5.60 7.89 -2.16
N GLN A 105 5.86 6.75 -2.80
CA GLN A 105 6.23 6.74 -4.21
C GLN A 105 4.99 7.07 -5.01
N ALA A 106 5.06 8.24 -5.64
CA ALA A 106 3.97 8.99 -6.24
C ALA A 106 2.91 8.15 -6.96
N GLY A 107 1.67 8.64 -6.87
CA GLY A 107 0.54 8.20 -7.67
C GLY A 107 0.74 8.43 -9.18
N ALA A 108 -0.35 8.45 -9.93
CA ALA A 108 -0.29 8.69 -11.37
C ALA A 108 0.47 10.00 -11.70
N ILE A 109 1.36 9.95 -12.70
CA ILE A 109 1.98 11.12 -13.32
C ILE A 109 1.67 11.03 -14.81
N THR A 110 1.14 12.10 -15.41
CA THR A 110 0.87 12.15 -16.86
C THR A 110 2.15 12.11 -17.68
N ASP A 111 2.09 11.56 -18.89
CA ASP A 111 3.20 11.65 -19.83
C ASP A 111 3.23 13.05 -20.48
N PRO A 112 4.30 13.86 -20.29
CA PRO A 112 4.40 15.19 -20.89
C PRO A 112 4.62 15.14 -22.42
N THR A 113 4.95 13.97 -22.98
CA THR A 113 5.10 13.74 -24.42
C THR A 113 3.86 13.13 -25.09
N ALA A 114 2.83 12.78 -24.31
CA ALA A 114 1.60 12.23 -24.86
C ALA A 114 0.82 13.26 -25.69
N PRO A 115 0.20 12.85 -26.81
CA PRO A 115 -0.82 13.64 -27.48
C PRO A 115 -1.95 14.00 -26.50
N ILE A 116 -2.38 15.27 -26.47
CA ILE A 116 -3.35 15.83 -25.51
C ILE A 116 -4.59 14.93 -25.30
N ARG A 117 -5.10 14.33 -26.38
CA ARG A 117 -6.25 13.41 -26.37
C ARG A 117 -6.08 12.14 -25.52
N PHE A 118 -4.84 11.79 -25.18
CA PHE A 118 -4.47 10.62 -24.38
C PHE A 118 -3.93 11.00 -23.00
N THR A 119 -3.90 12.30 -22.66
CA THR A 119 -3.43 12.81 -21.37
C THR A 119 -4.62 12.92 -20.40
N PRO A 120 -4.78 12.01 -19.42
CA PRO A 120 -5.91 12.06 -18.49
C PRO A 120 -5.78 13.24 -17.52
N THR A 121 -6.91 13.72 -17.01
CA THR A 121 -6.90 14.74 -15.95
C THR A 121 -6.80 14.07 -14.59
N LEU A 122 -5.75 14.37 -13.84
CA LEU A 122 -5.51 13.81 -12.50
C LEU A 122 -6.12 14.72 -11.42
N THR A 123 -6.90 14.13 -10.53
CA THR A 123 -7.53 14.79 -9.38
C THR A 123 -7.42 13.90 -8.14
N GLN A 124 -8.10 14.26 -7.05
CA GLN A 124 -8.26 13.41 -5.86
C GLN A 124 -9.68 13.54 -5.32
N THR A 125 -10.16 12.56 -4.55
CA THR A 125 -11.49 12.67 -3.90
C THR A 125 -11.51 13.76 -2.84
N THR A 126 -12.67 14.37 -2.63
CA THR A 126 -12.90 15.43 -1.64
C THR A 126 -13.82 14.97 -0.51
N GLY A 127 -13.96 15.78 0.55
CA GLY A 127 -14.83 15.45 1.68
C GLY A 127 -14.22 14.47 2.68
N GLN A 128 -15.07 13.87 3.52
CA GLN A 128 -14.64 12.93 4.56
C GLN A 128 -14.11 11.63 3.94
N GLY A 129 -12.90 11.23 4.31
CA GLY A 129 -12.21 10.10 3.68
C GLY A 129 -11.67 10.42 2.28
N GLY A 130 -11.66 11.69 1.87
CA GLY A 130 -11.05 12.13 0.61
C GLY A 130 -9.51 12.03 0.61
N GLY A 131 -8.91 12.34 -0.55
CA GLY A 131 -7.47 12.25 -0.80
C GLY A 131 -7.06 11.01 -1.61
N VAL A 132 -8.00 10.15 -2.01
CA VAL A 132 -7.73 9.03 -2.92
C VAL A 132 -7.41 9.59 -4.32
N PRO A 133 -6.29 9.21 -4.97
CA PRO A 133 -5.98 9.63 -6.33
C PRO A 133 -7.07 9.22 -7.34
N VAL A 134 -7.39 10.13 -8.27
CA VAL A 134 -8.40 9.93 -9.31
C VAL A 134 -7.77 10.20 -10.69
N ILE A 135 -7.86 9.23 -11.59
CA ILE A 135 -7.66 9.40 -13.03
C ILE A 135 -9.03 9.64 -13.66
N ASN A 136 -9.28 10.84 -14.17
CA ASN A 136 -10.42 11.10 -15.04
C ASN A 136 -10.04 10.60 -16.44
N VAL A 137 -10.59 9.44 -16.81
CA VAL A 137 -10.23 8.74 -18.04
C VAL A 137 -10.50 9.61 -19.27
N THR A 138 -9.68 9.46 -20.31
CA THR A 138 -9.81 10.20 -21.57
C THR A 138 -11.04 9.78 -22.36
N THR A 139 -11.49 10.65 -23.27
CA THR A 139 -12.63 10.40 -24.15
C THR A 139 -12.43 9.10 -24.95
N PRO A 140 -13.34 8.11 -24.80
CA PRO A 140 -13.27 6.86 -25.57
C PRO A 140 -13.39 7.06 -27.08
N ASN A 141 -12.86 6.11 -27.85
CA ASN A 141 -13.20 5.98 -29.27
C ASN A 141 -14.62 5.39 -29.47
N ALA A 142 -15.01 5.19 -30.73
CA ALA A 142 -16.33 4.65 -31.10
C ALA A 142 -16.60 3.20 -30.63
N SER A 143 -15.59 2.43 -30.20
CA SER A 143 -15.78 1.10 -29.59
C SER A 143 -15.81 1.11 -28.06
N GLY A 144 -15.71 2.30 -27.44
CA GLY A 144 -15.69 2.48 -25.99
C GLY A 144 -14.32 2.26 -25.35
N LEU A 145 -13.23 2.23 -26.14
CA LEU A 145 -11.86 2.18 -25.62
C LEU A 145 -11.38 3.58 -25.24
N SER A 146 -11.15 3.83 -23.94
CA SER A 146 -10.40 4.98 -23.42
C SER A 146 -8.91 4.64 -23.33
N TYR A 147 -8.04 5.54 -23.76
CA TYR A 147 -6.58 5.34 -23.74
C TYR A 147 -5.86 6.49 -23.01
N ASN A 148 -5.13 6.11 -21.97
CA ASN A 148 -4.61 6.99 -20.94
C ASN A 148 -3.09 6.78 -20.85
N LEU A 149 -2.32 7.81 -21.20
CA LEU A 149 -0.87 7.81 -21.18
C LEU A 149 -0.32 8.45 -19.92
N LEU A 150 0.45 7.67 -19.17
CA LEU A 150 1.11 8.08 -17.93
C LEU A 150 2.63 7.92 -18.06
N ARG A 151 3.39 8.80 -17.41
CA ARG A 151 4.83 8.64 -17.23
C ARG A 151 5.16 7.60 -16.15
N SER A 152 4.32 7.48 -15.12
CA SER A 152 4.47 6.49 -14.05
C SER A 152 3.13 6.25 -13.35
N LEU A 153 3.00 5.08 -12.71
CA LEU A 153 1.83 4.74 -11.89
C LEU A 153 2.22 3.84 -10.72
N THR A 154 2.03 4.36 -9.50
CA THR A 154 1.93 3.56 -8.28
C THR A 154 0.51 3.68 -7.75
N VAL A 155 -0.10 2.55 -7.40
CA VAL A 155 -1.29 2.47 -6.54
C VAL A 155 -0.79 2.00 -5.19
N ASP A 156 -0.84 2.85 -4.18
CA ASP A 156 -0.50 2.47 -2.80
C ASP A 156 -1.75 2.01 -2.02
N GLY A 157 -1.63 1.82 -0.71
CA GLY A 157 -2.71 1.33 0.14
C GLY A 157 -3.95 2.23 0.24
N ILE A 158 -3.87 3.51 -0.17
CA ILE A 158 -5.06 4.38 -0.30
C ILE A 158 -5.90 4.03 -1.54
N GLY A 159 -5.30 3.33 -2.50
CA GLY A 159 -5.93 2.93 -3.75
C GLY A 159 -5.91 3.99 -4.86
N LEU A 160 -6.69 3.74 -5.91
CA LEU A 160 -6.79 4.54 -7.11
C LEU A 160 -8.22 4.48 -7.65
N ILE A 161 -8.77 5.61 -8.09
CA ILE A 161 -10.06 5.66 -8.77
C ILE A 161 -9.88 5.98 -10.26
N LEU A 162 -10.48 5.17 -11.12
CA LEU A 162 -10.69 5.43 -12.54
C LEU A 162 -12.10 6.01 -12.70
N ASN A 163 -12.23 7.32 -12.91
CA ASN A 163 -13.53 7.98 -13.00
C ASN A 163 -14.16 7.77 -14.39
N ASN A 164 -15.07 6.81 -14.47
CA ASN A 164 -15.84 6.44 -15.65
C ASN A 164 -17.33 6.86 -15.51
N SER A 165 -17.59 7.99 -14.84
CA SER A 165 -18.95 8.41 -14.49
C SER A 165 -19.40 9.70 -15.18
N LEU A 166 -20.65 9.72 -15.64
CA LEU A 166 -21.36 10.91 -16.11
C LEU A 166 -21.94 11.77 -14.97
N ALA A 167 -21.91 11.26 -13.74
CA ALA A 167 -22.42 11.93 -12.54
C ALA A 167 -21.37 11.93 -11.41
N GLY A 168 -21.45 12.90 -10.48
CA GLY A 168 -20.66 12.85 -9.25
C GLY A 168 -21.29 11.93 -8.20
N GLY A 169 -20.51 11.49 -7.22
CA GLY A 169 -20.98 10.64 -6.13
C GLY A 169 -19.93 10.35 -5.06
N GLY A 170 -20.28 9.53 -4.08
CA GLY A 170 -19.33 8.94 -3.13
C GLY A 170 -18.68 7.69 -3.72
N THR A 171 -17.41 7.46 -3.42
CA THR A 171 -16.62 6.33 -3.94
C THR A 171 -16.46 5.24 -2.88
N LEU A 172 -16.13 4.01 -3.29
CA LEU A 172 -15.86 2.92 -2.36
C LEU A 172 -14.58 3.17 -1.55
N LEU A 173 -13.56 3.75 -2.20
CA LEU A 173 -12.25 4.01 -1.57
C LEU A 173 -12.22 5.23 -0.65
N GLY A 174 -13.21 6.13 -0.75
CA GLY A 174 -13.42 7.22 0.21
C GLY A 174 -13.53 8.61 -0.41
N GLY A 175 -14.37 9.43 0.22
CA GLY A 175 -14.70 10.77 -0.24
C GLY A 175 -15.63 10.79 -1.45
N ASN A 176 -15.64 11.93 -2.14
CA ASN A 176 -16.50 12.20 -3.29
C ASN A 176 -15.68 12.56 -4.53
N VAL A 177 -16.21 12.20 -5.70
CA VAL A 177 -15.67 12.59 -7.00
C VAL A 177 -16.78 13.21 -7.86
N GLY A 178 -16.42 14.18 -8.70
CA GLY A 178 -17.33 14.78 -9.67
C GLY A 178 -17.54 13.91 -10.91
N ARG A 179 -18.45 14.31 -11.80
CA ARG A 179 -18.55 13.71 -13.14
C ARG A 179 -17.24 13.87 -13.91
N ASN A 180 -16.88 12.91 -14.74
CA ASN A 180 -15.78 13.06 -15.69
C ASN A 180 -16.27 13.85 -16.93
N ALA A 181 -15.72 15.05 -17.13
CA ALA A 181 -16.10 15.92 -18.24
C ALA A 181 -15.71 15.36 -19.63
N ASN A 182 -14.68 14.50 -19.70
CA ASN A 182 -14.22 13.90 -20.97
C ASN A 182 -15.25 12.96 -21.61
N LEU A 183 -16.23 12.50 -20.81
CA LEU A 183 -17.25 11.53 -21.21
C LEU A 183 -18.55 12.21 -21.70
N ALA A 184 -18.64 13.54 -21.62
CA ALA A 184 -19.89 14.28 -21.80
C ALA A 184 -20.53 14.12 -23.19
N THR A 185 -19.74 13.84 -24.23
CA THR A 185 -20.19 13.66 -25.62
C THR A 185 -20.10 12.22 -26.11
N SER A 186 -19.21 11.41 -25.54
CA SER A 186 -18.95 10.01 -25.92
C SER A 186 -19.75 8.99 -25.12
N GLY A 187 -20.19 9.35 -23.91
CA GLY A 187 -20.53 8.38 -22.88
C GLY A 187 -19.29 7.73 -22.23
N PRO A 188 -19.50 6.80 -21.28
CA PRO A 188 -18.45 6.11 -20.54
C PRO A 188 -17.70 5.06 -21.38
N ALA A 189 -16.48 4.73 -20.96
CA ALA A 189 -15.67 3.67 -21.54
C ALA A 189 -16.24 2.28 -21.22
N SER A 190 -16.14 1.35 -22.17
CA SER A 190 -16.28 -0.10 -21.95
C SER A 190 -14.95 -0.76 -21.57
N THR A 191 -13.84 -0.17 -22.05
CA THR A 191 -12.46 -0.58 -21.76
C THR A 191 -11.60 0.63 -21.45
N ILE A 192 -10.89 0.61 -20.33
CA ILE A 192 -9.95 1.65 -19.89
C ILE A 192 -8.54 1.06 -20.02
N LEU A 193 -7.80 1.50 -21.04
CA LEU A 193 -6.38 1.22 -21.20
C LEU A 193 -5.57 2.35 -20.57
N THR A 194 -4.73 2.00 -19.60
CA THR A 194 -3.72 2.87 -19.01
C THR A 194 -2.34 2.30 -19.31
N GLN A 195 -1.55 3.02 -20.11
CA GLN A 195 -0.17 2.64 -20.41
C GLN A 195 0.80 3.57 -19.69
N VAL A 196 1.84 2.98 -19.09
CA VAL A 196 3.03 3.70 -18.64
C VAL A 196 4.11 3.65 -19.74
N THR A 197 4.62 4.82 -20.09
CA THR A 197 5.69 5.04 -21.09
C THR A 197 7.03 5.44 -20.45
N GLY A 198 7.08 5.54 -19.13
CA GLY A 198 8.32 5.74 -18.38
C GLY A 198 9.14 4.46 -18.22
N THR A 199 10.32 4.64 -17.61
CA THR A 199 11.30 3.58 -17.32
C THR A 199 11.06 2.90 -15.96
N ASP A 200 9.91 3.16 -15.33
CA ASP A 200 9.50 2.56 -14.07
C ASP A 200 8.34 1.59 -14.30
N PRO A 201 8.36 0.40 -13.67
CA PRO A 201 7.23 -0.53 -13.74
C PRO A 201 6.02 -0.01 -12.95
N ILE A 202 4.83 -0.43 -13.37
CA ILE A 202 3.60 -0.16 -12.61
C ILE A 202 3.64 -0.95 -11.29
N ARG A 203 3.24 -0.33 -10.19
CA ARG A 203 3.13 -0.98 -8.88
C ARG A 203 1.71 -0.87 -8.36
N ILE A 204 1.09 -1.99 -7.97
CA ILE A 204 -0.30 -2.05 -7.48
C ILE A 204 -0.33 -2.74 -6.12
N ASN A 205 -0.33 -1.93 -5.06
CA ASN A 205 -0.21 -2.34 -3.66
C ASN A 205 -1.48 -1.97 -2.86
N GLY A 206 -2.62 -1.86 -3.56
CA GLY A 206 -3.91 -1.45 -3.02
C GLY A 206 -5.01 -1.62 -4.07
N THR A 207 -6.18 -1.03 -3.81
CA THR A 207 -7.38 -1.26 -4.63
C THR A 207 -7.55 -0.23 -5.75
N VAL A 208 -7.92 -0.70 -6.94
CA VAL A 208 -8.34 0.11 -8.09
C VAL A 208 -9.87 0.05 -8.22
N GLU A 209 -10.53 1.22 -8.15
CA GLU A 209 -11.98 1.38 -8.31
C GLU A 209 -12.31 1.98 -9.68
N VAL A 210 -13.13 1.31 -10.48
CA VAL A 210 -13.83 2.00 -11.59
C VAL A 210 -15.06 2.68 -11.00
N PHE A 211 -15.02 4.00 -10.86
CA PHE A 211 -16.17 4.76 -10.37
C PHE A 211 -17.16 5.06 -11.50
N GLY A 212 -18.45 4.80 -11.29
CA GLY A 212 -19.49 4.98 -12.30
C GLY A 212 -19.78 3.69 -13.08
N THR A 213 -19.77 3.77 -14.41
CA THR A 213 -20.11 2.63 -15.27
C THR A 213 -18.99 1.58 -15.23
N PRO A 214 -19.31 0.27 -15.03
CA PRO A 214 -18.31 -0.79 -15.02
C PRO A 214 -17.53 -0.84 -16.33
N ALA A 215 -16.22 -1.09 -16.27
CA ALA A 215 -15.36 -1.17 -17.46
C ALA A 215 -14.24 -2.21 -17.28
N SER A 216 -13.80 -2.81 -18.38
CA SER A 216 -12.58 -3.63 -18.38
C SER A 216 -11.37 -2.72 -18.14
N VAL A 217 -10.47 -3.09 -17.23
CA VAL A 217 -9.25 -2.32 -16.93
C VAL A 217 -8.04 -3.03 -17.51
N ILE A 218 -7.21 -2.27 -18.24
CA ILE A 218 -5.95 -2.74 -18.80
C ILE A 218 -4.83 -1.84 -18.29
N PHE A 219 -3.84 -2.42 -17.64
CA PHE A 219 -2.58 -1.76 -17.32
C PHE A 219 -1.47 -2.33 -18.21
N SER A 220 -0.74 -1.45 -18.90
CA SER A 220 0.35 -1.83 -19.82
C SER A 220 1.64 -1.10 -19.45
N ALA A 221 2.75 -1.83 -19.26
CA ALA A 221 4.06 -1.23 -19.01
C ALA A 221 5.21 -2.14 -19.48
N PRO A 222 5.99 -1.75 -20.51
CA PRO A 222 7.14 -2.54 -21.00
C PRO A 222 8.18 -2.92 -19.94
N GLU A 223 8.30 -2.12 -18.89
CA GLU A 223 9.20 -2.35 -17.74
C GLU A 223 8.66 -3.39 -16.73
N GLY A 224 7.38 -3.76 -16.86
CA GLY A 224 6.70 -4.74 -16.01
C GLY A 224 5.63 -4.14 -15.09
N ILE A 225 4.93 -5.04 -14.40
CA ILE A 225 3.84 -4.75 -13.47
C ILE A 225 4.00 -5.62 -12.23
N TYR A 226 4.04 -5.00 -11.06
CA TYR A 226 4.24 -5.67 -9.77
C TYR A 226 3.04 -5.40 -8.88
N THR A 227 2.42 -6.46 -8.34
CA THR A 227 1.31 -6.33 -7.39
C THR A 227 1.68 -6.90 -6.03
N GLN A 228 1.19 -6.27 -4.96
CA GLN A 228 1.32 -6.73 -3.58
C GLN A 228 -0.04 -6.64 -2.90
N GLY A 229 -0.89 -7.64 -3.13
CA GLY A 229 -2.30 -7.58 -2.72
C GLY A 229 -3.10 -6.51 -3.47
N ALA A 230 -3.11 -6.58 -4.79
CA ALA A 230 -3.91 -5.66 -5.60
C ALA A 230 -5.41 -5.99 -5.48
N GLY A 231 -6.22 -4.96 -5.25
CA GLY A 231 -7.68 -5.05 -5.34
C GLY A 231 -8.18 -4.43 -6.64
N PHE A 232 -9.29 -4.93 -7.18
CA PHE A 232 -9.99 -4.31 -8.30
C PHE A 232 -11.50 -4.42 -8.08
N THR A 233 -12.22 -3.31 -8.26
CA THR A 233 -13.68 -3.28 -8.09
C THR A 233 -14.39 -2.64 -9.28
N ASN A 234 -15.65 -3.03 -9.49
CA ASN A 234 -16.50 -2.61 -10.61
C ASN A 234 -15.86 -2.89 -11.99
N THR A 235 -15.09 -3.99 -12.07
CA THR A 235 -14.17 -4.27 -13.18
C THR A 235 -14.42 -5.69 -13.72
N PRO A 236 -15.28 -5.89 -14.75
CA PRO A 236 -15.58 -7.23 -15.28
C PRO A 236 -14.35 -8.00 -15.78
N ARG A 237 -13.27 -7.30 -16.17
CA ARG A 237 -12.01 -7.91 -16.60
C ARG A 237 -10.82 -7.03 -16.24
N VAL A 238 -9.78 -7.61 -15.67
CA VAL A 238 -8.46 -7.02 -15.48
C VAL A 238 -7.48 -7.65 -16.46
N THR A 239 -6.73 -6.83 -17.19
CA THR A 239 -5.57 -7.28 -17.97
C THR A 239 -4.33 -6.54 -17.47
N LEU A 240 -3.32 -7.28 -17.00
CA LEU A 240 -1.99 -6.75 -16.75
C LEU A 240 -1.10 -7.19 -17.90
N SER A 241 -0.44 -6.25 -18.59
CA SER A 241 0.48 -6.56 -19.67
C SER A 241 1.83 -5.86 -19.54
N SER A 242 2.91 -6.57 -19.91
CA SER A 242 4.21 -5.94 -20.18
C SER A 242 4.47 -5.69 -21.67
N GLY A 243 3.45 -5.83 -22.52
CA GLY A 243 3.54 -5.48 -23.93
C GLY A 243 3.21 -4.01 -24.20
N THR A 244 3.67 -3.54 -25.35
CA THR A 244 3.20 -2.29 -25.95
C THR A 244 1.86 -2.55 -26.65
N PRO A 245 0.79 -1.81 -26.33
CA PRO A 245 -0.51 -1.92 -26.99
C PRO A 245 -0.42 -1.79 -28.51
N GLN A 246 -1.23 -2.58 -29.21
CA GLN A 246 -1.44 -2.56 -30.65
C GLN A 246 -2.94 -2.33 -30.90
N PHE A 247 -3.29 -1.38 -31.76
CA PHE A 247 -4.68 -0.99 -32.02
C PHE A 247 -5.22 -1.77 -33.21
N LEU A 248 -6.18 -2.67 -32.96
CA LEU A 248 -6.62 -3.66 -33.95
C LEU A 248 -8.07 -3.44 -34.36
N ASN A 249 -8.37 -3.71 -35.62
CA ASN A 249 -9.74 -3.81 -36.14
C ASN A 249 -10.33 -5.22 -35.90
N GLY A 250 -11.57 -5.44 -36.33
CA GLY A 250 -12.27 -6.73 -36.20
C GLY A 250 -11.64 -7.90 -36.97
N SER A 251 -10.70 -7.66 -37.88
CA SER A 251 -9.93 -8.70 -38.57
C SER A 251 -8.51 -8.89 -38.01
N GLY A 252 -8.19 -8.25 -36.87
CA GLY A 252 -6.86 -8.34 -36.24
C GLY A 252 -5.77 -7.52 -36.93
N ALA A 253 -6.11 -6.63 -37.85
CA ALA A 253 -5.15 -5.78 -38.54
C ALA A 253 -4.88 -4.49 -37.74
N ASN A 254 -3.61 -4.03 -37.73
CA ASN A 254 -3.22 -2.77 -37.10
C ASN A 254 -3.88 -1.57 -37.81
N VAL A 255 -4.52 -0.69 -37.03
CA VAL A 255 -5.25 0.50 -37.46
C VAL A 255 -4.99 1.68 -36.53
N SER A 256 -5.49 2.88 -36.87
CA SER A 256 -5.49 4.01 -35.93
C SER A 256 -6.41 3.76 -34.74
N PHE A 257 -6.11 4.37 -33.59
CA PHE A 257 -6.92 4.29 -32.37
C PHE A 257 -8.42 4.55 -32.62
N ASP A 258 -8.75 5.51 -33.48
CA ASP A 258 -10.15 5.89 -33.77
C ASP A 258 -10.93 4.81 -34.53
N GLN A 259 -10.23 3.89 -35.20
CA GLN A 259 -10.80 2.72 -35.89
C GLN A 259 -10.64 1.41 -35.09
N ALA A 260 -10.00 1.47 -33.92
CA ALA A 260 -9.69 0.29 -33.13
C ALA A 260 -10.95 -0.28 -32.46
N THR A 261 -11.19 -1.57 -32.67
CA THR A 261 -12.25 -2.35 -32.00
C THR A 261 -11.68 -3.35 -30.99
N ALA A 262 -10.36 -3.56 -31.01
CA ALA A 262 -9.64 -4.42 -30.08
C ALA A 262 -8.24 -3.84 -29.77
N VAL A 263 -7.64 -4.35 -28.69
CA VAL A 263 -6.26 -4.05 -28.29
C VAL A 263 -5.50 -5.37 -28.20
N GLY A 264 -4.42 -5.49 -28.98
CA GLY A 264 -3.41 -6.52 -28.82
C GLY A 264 -2.18 -5.99 -28.07
N PHE A 265 -1.19 -6.85 -27.82
CA PHE A 265 0.03 -6.52 -27.08
C PHE A 265 1.26 -7.10 -27.76
N LEU A 266 2.22 -6.25 -28.13
CA LEU A 266 3.56 -6.66 -28.54
C LEU A 266 4.46 -6.78 -27.31
N VAL A 267 4.71 -8.01 -26.88
CA VAL A 267 5.48 -8.35 -25.68
C VAL A 267 6.92 -8.66 -26.06
N ASN A 268 7.85 -7.75 -25.68
CA ASN A 268 9.29 -7.91 -25.91
C ASN A 268 10.14 -7.88 -24.62
N SER A 269 9.56 -7.42 -23.51
CA SER A 269 10.24 -7.15 -22.24
C SER A 269 9.28 -7.25 -21.06
N GLY A 270 9.81 -7.12 -19.85
CA GLY A 270 9.05 -6.84 -18.63
C GLY A 270 8.49 -8.07 -17.91
N ARG A 271 8.40 -7.95 -16.58
CA ARG A 271 7.88 -9.00 -15.70
C ARG A 271 6.52 -8.60 -15.15
N ILE A 272 5.57 -9.52 -15.15
CA ILE A 272 4.40 -9.45 -14.29
C ILE A 272 4.71 -10.25 -13.03
N GLN A 273 4.60 -9.63 -11.86
CA GLN A 273 4.83 -10.27 -10.58
C GLN A 273 3.63 -10.05 -9.67
N ILE A 274 3.02 -11.14 -9.21
CA ILE A 274 1.93 -11.13 -8.26
C ILE A 274 2.45 -11.66 -6.92
N ASP A 275 2.60 -10.79 -5.92
CA ASP A 275 3.00 -11.12 -4.56
C ASP A 275 1.83 -10.89 -3.58
N PRO A 276 1.84 -11.53 -2.39
CA PRO A 276 0.79 -11.31 -1.40
C PRO A 276 0.87 -9.91 -0.81
N ALA A 277 -0.25 -9.43 -0.24
CA ALA A 277 -0.28 -8.20 0.55
C ALA A 277 0.85 -8.16 1.59
N ALA A 278 1.57 -7.04 1.68
CA ALA A 278 2.78 -6.92 2.49
C ALA A 278 2.53 -7.26 3.97
N GLY A 279 3.28 -8.25 4.50
CA GLY A 279 3.13 -8.77 5.85
C GLY A 279 2.19 -9.98 5.99
N SER A 280 1.57 -10.44 4.90
CA SER A 280 0.78 -11.66 4.87
C SER A 280 1.50 -12.81 4.15
N THR A 281 1.45 -14.01 4.72
CA THR A 281 2.00 -15.26 4.12
C THR A 281 0.97 -16.07 3.33
N ALA A 282 -0.31 -15.71 3.43
CA ALA A 282 -1.42 -16.36 2.73
C ALA A 282 -2.41 -15.33 2.13
N GLY A 283 -2.00 -14.06 2.06
CA GLY A 283 -2.82 -12.95 1.54
C GLY A 283 -3.00 -13.03 0.03
N ALA A 284 -4.04 -12.37 -0.47
CA ALA A 284 -4.34 -12.34 -1.89
C ALA A 284 -3.26 -11.66 -2.74
N GLY A 285 -3.21 -12.04 -4.01
CA GLY A 285 -2.43 -11.40 -5.06
C GLY A 285 -3.27 -10.44 -5.91
N ILE A 286 -4.45 -10.92 -6.36
CA ILE A 286 -5.50 -10.11 -7.00
C ILE A 286 -6.88 -10.49 -6.41
N GLU A 287 -7.61 -9.49 -5.93
CA GLU A 287 -8.93 -9.63 -5.27
C GLU A 287 -9.98 -8.62 -5.78
N GLY A 288 -11.25 -8.85 -5.40
CA GLY A 288 -12.36 -7.92 -5.59
C GLY A 288 -13.43 -8.41 -6.57
N THR A 289 -14.17 -7.49 -7.18
CA THR A 289 -15.28 -7.82 -8.12
C THR A 289 -14.78 -7.98 -9.56
N VAL A 290 -13.81 -8.88 -9.73
CA VAL A 290 -13.19 -9.20 -11.03
C VAL A 290 -13.79 -10.46 -11.63
N GLY A 291 -14.36 -10.36 -12.83
CA GLY A 291 -14.84 -11.52 -13.59
C GLY A 291 -13.68 -12.32 -14.19
N ALA A 292 -12.82 -11.67 -14.99
CA ALA A 292 -11.68 -12.32 -15.65
C ALA A 292 -10.34 -11.64 -15.35
N ILE A 293 -9.28 -12.42 -15.15
CA ILE A 293 -7.90 -11.93 -15.02
C ILE A 293 -7.09 -12.42 -16.23
N ASN A 294 -6.38 -11.51 -16.89
CA ASN A 294 -5.40 -11.82 -17.93
C ASN A 294 -4.02 -11.29 -17.50
N LEU A 295 -2.99 -12.14 -17.52
CA LEU A 295 -1.59 -11.76 -17.30
C LEU A 295 -0.81 -12.03 -18.60
N ILE A 296 -0.31 -10.97 -19.26
CA ILE A 296 0.30 -11.05 -20.60
C ILE A 296 1.67 -10.37 -20.58
N GLY A 297 2.75 -11.09 -20.27
CA GLY A 297 4.08 -10.48 -20.12
C GLY A 297 5.23 -11.37 -20.55
N GLN A 298 6.45 -10.83 -20.70
CA GLN A 298 7.59 -11.65 -21.12
C GLN A 298 7.89 -12.73 -20.08
N THR A 299 7.79 -12.38 -18.79
CA THR A 299 7.79 -13.34 -17.69
C THR A 299 6.61 -13.07 -16.76
N VAL A 300 6.03 -14.13 -16.18
CA VAL A 300 4.96 -14.03 -15.19
C VAL A 300 5.33 -14.87 -13.97
N GLY A 301 5.29 -14.27 -12.78
CA GLY A 301 5.44 -14.95 -11.50
C GLY A 301 4.22 -14.72 -10.62
N VAL A 302 3.70 -15.79 -10.03
CA VAL A 302 2.50 -15.74 -9.17
C VAL A 302 2.83 -16.45 -7.85
N ASN A 303 3.02 -15.66 -6.80
CA ASN A 303 3.35 -16.09 -5.44
C ASN A 303 2.15 -15.96 -4.47
N ALA A 304 0.98 -15.57 -4.96
CA ALA A 304 -0.23 -15.35 -4.16
C ALA A 304 -1.51 -15.74 -4.92
N PRO A 305 -2.64 -16.00 -4.24
CA PRO A 305 -3.90 -16.37 -4.86
C PRO A 305 -4.42 -15.31 -5.84
N LEU A 306 -4.98 -15.80 -6.95
CA LEU A 306 -5.70 -15.01 -7.94
C LEU A 306 -7.19 -15.37 -7.84
N TYR A 307 -8.04 -14.40 -7.52
CA TYR A 307 -9.48 -14.62 -7.46
C TYR A 307 -10.19 -13.95 -8.64
N ALA A 308 -10.82 -14.75 -9.48
CA ALA A 308 -11.61 -14.31 -10.63
C ALA A 308 -12.93 -15.07 -10.67
N GLY A 309 -14.04 -14.38 -10.97
CA GLY A 309 -15.38 -14.98 -11.00
C GLY A 309 -15.64 -15.92 -12.18
N ASN A 310 -14.81 -15.88 -13.24
CA ASN A 310 -15.03 -16.60 -14.49
C ASN A 310 -13.77 -17.33 -14.98
N GLN A 311 -12.65 -16.63 -15.20
CA GLN A 311 -11.47 -17.20 -15.85
C GLN A 311 -10.16 -16.48 -15.48
N ILE A 312 -9.05 -17.22 -15.54
CA ILE A 312 -7.70 -16.68 -15.41
C ILE A 312 -6.90 -17.16 -16.62
N ASN A 313 -6.35 -16.22 -17.40
CA ASN A 313 -5.47 -16.51 -18.53
C ASN A 313 -4.06 -15.99 -18.22
N VAL A 314 -3.05 -16.80 -18.52
CA VAL A 314 -1.63 -16.41 -18.37
C VAL A 314 -0.91 -16.72 -19.68
N ILE A 315 -0.29 -15.70 -20.26
CA ILE A 315 0.45 -15.77 -21.51
C ILE A 315 1.85 -15.20 -21.25
N ALA A 316 2.88 -16.00 -21.54
CA ALA A 316 4.27 -15.71 -21.20
C ALA A 316 5.21 -15.87 -22.41
N GLY A 317 6.29 -15.08 -22.44
CA GLY A 317 7.30 -15.09 -23.51
C GLY A 317 7.16 -13.95 -24.53
N ASN A 318 8.16 -13.82 -25.41
CA ASN A 318 8.17 -12.78 -26.45
C ASN A 318 7.19 -13.15 -27.57
N GLN A 319 6.14 -12.36 -27.76
CA GLN A 319 5.07 -12.65 -28.72
C GLN A 319 4.19 -11.43 -29.01
N GLN A 320 3.31 -11.56 -30.00
CA GLN A 320 2.17 -10.67 -30.19
C GLN A 320 0.89 -11.44 -29.82
N VAL A 321 0.05 -10.82 -28.97
CA VAL A 321 -1.26 -11.34 -28.51
C VAL A 321 -2.38 -10.42 -28.95
#